data_AF-A0A401P9I3-F1
#
_entry.id   AF-A0A401P9I3-F1
#
_cell.length_a   1.000
_cell.length_b   1.000
_cell.length_c   1.000
_cell.angle_alpha   90.00
_cell.angle_beta   90.00
_cell.angle_gamma   90.00
#
_symmetry.space_group_name_H-M   'P 1'
#
loop_
_entity.id
_entity.type
_entity.pdbx_description
1 polymer ?
#
loop_
_entity_poly.entity_id
_entity_poly.type
_entity_poly.pdbx_seq_one_letter_code
_entity_poly.pdbx_strand_id
1 'polypeptide(L)'
;MTAEKAERGANGRRFEFCPRFRARGSEAAPRSPPHPGNRHPAPRALTMDVYLQQHRKYYYYQERLDTFQNWPFVTECTCTPENMAAAGFIHTPSENGPDVAQCFFCYKELEGWEPQDEPLVEHQSHSPQCAFILLKKKIEDLTTEEFLKLDKERVKNIMRKQVAERIRTFEQEAKVARCIIEDLVTKDC
;
A
#
# COMPACT_ATOMS: atom_id res chain seq x y z
N MET A 1 -53.34 18.51 18.76
CA MET A 1 -51.98 18.82 19.19
C MET A 1 -51.05 18.26 18.11
N THR A 2 -50.84 18.88 16.94
CA THR A 2 -49.98 20.07 16.64
C THR A 2 -48.64 19.96 17.39
N ALA A 3 -47.45 20.05 16.81
CA ALA A 3 -46.91 20.59 15.55
C ALA A 3 -45.53 19.90 15.33
N GLU A 4 -45.10 19.51 14.12
CA GLU A 4 -44.43 20.30 13.07
C GLU A 4 -42.88 20.21 13.08
N LYS A 5 -42.34 20.24 11.86
CA LYS A 5 -40.97 20.01 11.42
C LYS A 5 -39.94 21.01 11.98
N ALA A 6 -38.68 20.58 12.00
CA ALA A 6 -37.56 21.41 11.57
C ALA A 6 -36.62 20.60 10.65
N GLU A 7 -36.58 21.00 9.38
CA GLU A 7 -35.62 20.57 8.37
C GLU A 7 -34.33 21.42 8.41
N ARG A 8 -33.32 20.92 7.67
CA ARG A 8 -32.07 21.53 7.18
C ARG A 8 -30.83 21.14 8.00
N GLY A 9 -29.79 20.55 7.45
CA GLY A 9 -29.47 20.23 6.07
C GLY A 9 -27.95 20.11 5.95
N ALA A 10 -27.44 18.98 5.44
CA ALA A 10 -26.14 18.86 4.76
C ALA A 10 -25.99 17.40 4.34
N ASN A 11 -26.27 17.16 3.07
CA ASN A 11 -25.87 16.04 2.21
C ASN A 11 -24.88 15.03 2.83
N GLY A 12 -25.40 14.10 3.64
CA GLY A 12 -24.65 12.97 4.17
C GLY A 12 -24.75 11.79 3.21
N ARG A 13 -23.92 11.74 2.17
CA ARG A 13 -23.66 10.46 1.50
C ARG A 13 -22.88 9.61 2.48
N ARG A 14 -23.58 8.64 3.07
CA ARG A 14 -22.96 7.50 3.76
C ARG A 14 -22.11 6.81 2.71
N PHE A 15 -20.79 7.01 2.76
CA PHE A 15 -19.86 6.28 1.91
C PHE A 15 -19.92 4.82 2.35
N GLU A 16 -20.67 4.01 1.61
CA GLU A 16 -20.61 2.56 1.73
C GLU A 16 -19.19 2.14 1.37
N PHE A 17 -18.52 1.45 2.28
CA PHE A 17 -17.24 0.80 2.01
C PHE A 17 -17.40 -0.08 0.78
N CYS A 18 -16.69 0.21 -0.31
CA CYS A 18 -16.66 -0.67 -1.48
C CYS A 18 -15.93 -1.96 -1.08
N PRO A 19 -16.60 -3.13 -1.03
CA PRO A 19 -16.00 -4.37 -0.53
C PRO A 19 -15.07 -5.05 -1.55
N ARG A 20 -14.82 -4.41 -2.70
CA ARG A 20 -14.12 -5.02 -3.85
C ARG A 20 -12.61 -5.07 -3.69
N PHE A 21 -12.00 -4.03 -3.13
CA PHE A 21 -10.56 -3.98 -2.98
C PHE A 21 -10.10 -4.83 -1.80
N ARG A 22 -9.36 -5.91 -2.10
CA ARG A 22 -8.64 -6.65 -1.09
C ARG A 22 -7.38 -5.87 -0.73
N ALA A 23 -7.37 -5.28 0.47
CA ALA A 23 -6.10 -4.84 1.04
C ALA A 23 -5.27 -6.09 1.33
N ARG A 24 -4.21 -6.32 0.54
CA ARG A 24 -3.36 -7.49 0.75
C ARG A 24 -2.74 -7.44 2.15
N GLY A 25 -2.91 -8.51 2.91
CA GLY A 25 -1.92 -8.90 3.90
C GLY A 25 -0.65 -9.31 3.15
N SER A 26 0.53 -8.96 3.64
CA SER A 26 1.80 -9.33 3.00
C SER A 26 2.05 -10.83 3.20
N GLU A 27 1.35 -11.69 2.47
CA GLU A 27 1.70 -13.10 2.40
C GLU A 27 2.83 -13.25 1.38
N ALA A 28 4.07 -13.18 1.88
CA ALA A 28 5.21 -13.70 1.17
C ALA A 28 5.16 -15.24 1.25
N ALA A 29 5.34 -15.91 0.12
CA ALA A 29 5.43 -17.37 0.05
C ALA A 29 6.49 -17.92 1.04
N PRO A 30 6.28 -19.12 1.62
CA PRO A 30 7.23 -19.70 2.56
C PRO A 30 8.57 -19.95 1.86
N ARG A 31 9.64 -19.37 2.41
CA ARG A 31 11.01 -19.61 1.92
C ARG A 31 11.42 -21.02 2.32
N SER A 32 11.97 -21.78 1.37
CA SER A 32 12.54 -23.11 1.62
C SER A 32 13.63 -23.05 2.71
N PRO A 33 13.85 -24.12 3.50
CA PRO A 33 14.88 -24.15 4.54
C PRO A 33 16.27 -23.95 3.91
N PRO A 34 17.17 -23.19 4.57
CA PRO A 34 18.51 -22.99 4.04
C PRO A 34 19.30 -24.31 4.10
N HIS A 35 19.83 -24.74 2.95
CA HIS A 35 20.81 -25.82 2.89
C HIS A 35 22.12 -25.40 3.60
N PRO A 36 22.69 -26.26 4.46
CA PRO A 36 23.93 -25.96 5.16
C PRO A 36 25.10 -26.09 4.18
N GLY A 37 25.51 -24.99 3.55
CA GLY A 37 26.71 -25.03 2.68
C GLY A 37 27.00 -23.77 1.88
N ASN A 38 25.99 -22.99 1.51
CA ASN A 38 26.22 -21.76 0.72
C ASN A 38 26.15 -20.53 1.61
N ARG A 39 27.30 -20.13 2.17
CA ARG A 39 27.51 -18.74 2.62
C ARG A 39 27.70 -17.85 1.40
N HIS A 40 26.64 -17.66 0.62
CA HIS A 40 26.54 -16.44 -0.17
C HIS A 40 26.46 -15.28 0.81
N PRO A 41 27.24 -14.20 0.63
CA PRO A 41 27.01 -13.00 1.41
C PRO A 41 25.54 -12.62 1.20
N ALA A 42 24.79 -12.50 2.29
CA ALA A 42 23.45 -11.92 2.23
C ALA A 42 23.56 -10.62 1.41
N PRO A 43 22.63 -10.34 0.48
CA PRO A 43 22.63 -9.07 -0.23
C PRO A 43 22.79 -7.99 0.83
N ARG A 44 23.84 -7.17 0.74
CA ARG A 44 24.07 -6.06 1.68
C ARG A 44 22.72 -5.38 1.83
N ALA A 45 22.10 -5.50 3.00
CA ALA A 45 20.81 -4.89 3.25
C ALA A 45 20.96 -3.43 2.82
N LEU A 46 20.19 -3.01 1.81
CA LEU A 46 20.23 -1.62 1.35
C LEU A 46 20.10 -0.76 2.61
N THR A 47 21.07 0.11 2.84
CA THR A 47 21.03 0.96 4.03
C THR A 47 19.71 1.72 4.01
N MET A 48 19.13 2.00 5.17
CA MET A 48 17.86 2.73 5.22
C MET A 48 17.93 4.04 4.46
N ASP A 49 19.10 4.68 4.39
CA ASP A 49 19.34 5.87 3.58
C ASP A 49 19.11 5.62 2.08
N VAL A 50 19.61 4.51 1.51
CA VAL A 50 19.41 4.16 0.10
C VAL A 50 17.95 3.84 -0.20
N TYR A 51 17.28 3.11 0.71
CA TYR A 51 15.87 2.75 0.55
C TYR A 51 14.95 3.99 0.66
N LEU A 52 15.24 4.90 1.58
CA LEU A 52 14.49 6.16 1.72
C LEU A 52 14.68 7.08 0.53
N GLN A 53 15.82 7.00 -0.17
CA GLN A 53 16.15 7.82 -1.33
C GLN A 53 15.52 7.28 -2.62
N GLN A 54 15.45 5.95 -2.79
CA GLN A 54 14.85 5.32 -3.98
C GLN A 54 13.36 5.68 -4.17
N HIS A 55 12.61 5.82 -3.07
CA HIS A 55 11.19 6.13 -3.14
C HIS A 55 10.88 7.63 -3.31
N ARG A 56 11.87 8.52 -3.19
CA ARG A 56 11.65 9.97 -3.38
C ARG A 56 11.37 10.34 -4.84
N LYS A 57 11.88 9.57 -5.80
CA LYS A 57 11.61 9.86 -7.23
C LYS A 57 10.11 9.84 -7.55
N TYR A 58 9.32 9.06 -6.83
CA TYR A 58 7.87 8.98 -7.01
C TYR A 58 7.10 10.21 -6.52
N TYR A 59 7.75 11.23 -5.93
CA TYR A 59 7.12 12.55 -5.82
C TYR A 59 6.82 13.14 -7.20
N TYR A 60 7.65 12.84 -8.20
CA TYR A 60 7.40 13.23 -9.59
C TYR A 60 6.31 12.36 -10.21
N TYR A 61 5.33 13.01 -10.82
CA TYR A 61 4.20 12.33 -11.46
C TYR A 61 4.66 11.36 -12.56
N GLN A 62 5.61 11.78 -13.40
CA GLN A 62 6.09 10.96 -14.51
C GLN A 62 6.72 9.65 -14.02
N GLU A 63 7.51 9.69 -12.95
CA GLU A 63 8.11 8.49 -12.34
C GLU A 63 7.05 7.49 -11.85
N ARG A 64 5.85 7.96 -11.48
CA ARG A 64 4.74 7.07 -11.13
C ARG A 64 4.06 6.51 -12.37
N LEU A 65 3.78 7.36 -13.36
CA LEU A 65 3.17 6.96 -14.62
C LEU A 65 3.99 5.87 -15.33
N ASP A 66 5.32 6.03 -15.37
CA ASP A 66 6.24 5.10 -16.03
C ASP A 66 6.27 3.68 -15.41
N THR A 67 5.66 3.50 -14.24
CA THR A 67 5.52 2.16 -13.63
C THR A 67 4.44 1.31 -14.30
N PHE A 68 3.46 1.92 -14.97
CA PHE A 68 2.29 1.24 -15.53
C PHE A 68 2.54 0.68 -16.96
N GLN A 69 3.53 -0.21 -17.10
CA GLN A 69 3.94 -0.72 -18.42
C GLN A 69 2.99 -1.76 -19.04
N ASN A 70 2.22 -2.48 -18.22
CA ASN A 70 1.29 -3.53 -18.66
C ASN A 70 -0.05 -3.42 -17.90
N TRP A 71 -0.50 -2.20 -17.66
CA TRP A 71 -1.75 -1.97 -16.95
C TRP A 71 -2.96 -2.35 -17.83
N PRO A 72 -3.92 -3.14 -17.34
CA PRO A 72 -5.00 -3.67 -18.18
C PRO A 72 -6.05 -2.64 -18.58
N PHE A 73 -6.15 -1.50 -17.87
CA PHE A 73 -7.21 -0.51 -18.05
C PHE A 73 -6.68 0.77 -18.72
N VAL A 74 -6.67 0.81 -20.05
CA VAL A 74 -6.06 1.91 -20.82
C VAL A 74 -7.05 2.76 -21.62
N THR A 75 -8.15 2.18 -22.09
CA THR A 75 -9.17 2.86 -22.90
C THR A 75 -10.55 2.65 -22.31
N GLU A 76 -11.41 3.68 -22.37
CA GLU A 76 -12.80 3.63 -21.86
C GLU A 76 -12.91 3.19 -20.38
N CYS A 77 -11.88 3.49 -19.59
CA CYS A 77 -11.79 3.19 -18.16
C CYS A 77 -11.54 4.47 -17.37
N THR A 78 -11.90 4.47 -16.09
CA THR A 78 -11.60 5.51 -15.10
C THR A 78 -10.26 5.26 -14.41
N CYS A 79 -9.90 4.01 -14.14
CA CYS A 79 -8.65 3.64 -13.50
C CYS A 79 -7.46 3.59 -14.47
N THR A 80 -7.33 4.57 -15.37
CA THR A 80 -6.21 4.64 -16.33
C THR A 80 -4.87 4.87 -15.62
N PRO A 81 -3.72 4.55 -16.25
CA PRO A 81 -2.39 4.84 -15.71
C PRO A 81 -2.22 6.29 -15.22
N GLU A 82 -2.78 7.25 -15.95
CA GLU A 82 -2.73 8.68 -15.61
C GLU A 82 -3.50 8.97 -14.32
N ASN A 83 -4.73 8.45 -14.20
CA ASN A 83 -5.56 8.66 -13.02
C ASN A 83 -4.98 7.92 -11.80
N MET A 84 -4.42 6.73 -12.00
CA MET A 84 -3.71 5.97 -10.98
C MET A 84 -2.48 6.74 -10.47
N ALA A 85 -1.63 7.22 -11.38
CA ALA A 85 -0.45 8.01 -11.04
C ALA A 85 -0.83 9.35 -10.39
N ALA A 86 -1.90 10.02 -10.84
CA ALA A 86 -2.40 11.26 -10.24
C ALA A 86 -2.86 11.03 -8.80
N ALA A 87 -3.53 9.90 -8.52
CA ALA A 87 -3.92 9.48 -7.18
C ALA A 87 -2.75 8.95 -6.32
N GLY A 88 -1.50 9.01 -6.82
CA GLY A 88 -0.30 8.64 -6.07
C GLY A 88 0.01 7.15 -6.08
N PHE A 89 -0.63 6.36 -6.94
CA PHE A 89 -0.30 4.95 -7.10
C PHE A 89 0.90 4.74 -8.03
N ILE A 90 1.65 3.69 -7.75
CA ILE A 90 2.61 3.04 -8.64
C ILE A 90 2.16 1.61 -8.89
N HIS A 91 2.43 1.08 -10.07
CA HIS A 91 2.15 -0.31 -10.41
C HIS A 91 3.26 -1.20 -9.84
N THR A 92 2.87 -2.19 -9.03
CA THR A 92 3.79 -3.15 -8.40
C THR A 92 3.27 -4.57 -8.62
N PRO A 93 3.25 -5.04 -9.88
CA PRO A 93 2.67 -6.34 -10.21
C PRO A 93 3.45 -7.49 -9.58
N SER A 94 2.74 -8.56 -9.26
CA SER A 94 3.30 -9.86 -8.89
C SER A 94 2.64 -10.95 -9.71
N GLU A 95 3.22 -12.16 -9.71
CA GLU A 95 2.66 -13.32 -10.44
C GLU A 95 1.19 -13.58 -10.04
N ASN A 96 0.88 -13.47 -8.74
CA ASN A 96 -0.46 -13.65 -8.19
C ASN A 96 -1.24 -12.32 -8.05
N GLY A 97 -0.80 -11.26 -8.72
CA GLY A 97 -1.32 -9.90 -8.54
C GLY A 97 -0.93 -8.98 -9.68
N PRO A 98 -1.40 -9.23 -10.91
CA PRO A 98 -0.98 -8.47 -12.08
C PRO A 98 -1.42 -7.00 -12.04
N ASP A 99 -2.44 -6.66 -11.26
CA ASP A 99 -3.04 -5.33 -11.13
C ASP A 99 -2.76 -4.68 -9.76
N VAL A 100 -1.81 -5.21 -8.98
CA VAL A 100 -1.48 -4.63 -7.67
C VAL A 100 -0.89 -3.23 -7.86
N ALA A 101 -1.52 -2.26 -7.23
CA ALA A 101 -1.06 -0.88 -7.18
C ALA A 101 -0.83 -0.43 -5.73
N GLN A 102 0.26 0.31 -5.51
CA GLN A 102 0.65 0.78 -4.19
C GLN A 102 0.78 2.30 -4.18
N CYS A 103 0.23 2.96 -3.16
CA CYS A 103 0.53 4.39 -2.97
C CYS A 103 2.01 4.57 -2.60
N PHE A 104 2.76 5.41 -3.32
CA PHE A 104 4.18 5.66 -3.03
C PHE A 104 4.44 6.31 -1.66
N PHE A 105 3.42 6.94 -1.07
CA PHE A 105 3.53 7.75 0.13
C PHE A 105 3.04 7.04 1.40
N CYS A 106 1.83 6.47 1.37
CA CYS A 106 1.26 5.76 2.51
C CYS A 106 1.49 4.25 2.44
N TYR A 107 1.99 3.74 1.31
CA TYR A 107 2.31 2.32 1.08
C TYR A 107 1.12 1.36 1.19
N LYS A 108 -0.11 1.89 1.13
CA LYS A 108 -1.34 1.10 1.00
C LYS A 108 -1.36 0.43 -0.37
N GLU A 109 -1.52 -0.88 -0.37
CA GLU A 109 -1.67 -1.72 -1.56
C GLU A 109 -3.15 -2.02 -1.79
N LEU A 110 -3.56 -1.94 -3.05
CA LEU A 110 -4.88 -2.27 -3.54
C LEU A 110 -4.76 -3.14 -4.79
N GLU A 111 -5.65 -4.11 -4.93
CA GLU A 111 -5.77 -5.04 -6.04
C GLU A 111 -7.24 -5.35 -6.32
N GLY A 112 -7.53 -5.96 -7.47
CA GLY A 112 -8.89 -6.22 -7.93
C GLY A 112 -9.52 -4.97 -8.54
N TRP A 113 -8.72 -4.17 -9.25
CA TRP A 113 -9.18 -2.97 -9.94
C TRP A 113 -10.17 -3.33 -11.05
N GLU A 114 -11.22 -2.54 -11.16
CA GLU A 114 -12.21 -2.61 -12.22
C GLU A 114 -12.19 -1.33 -13.07
N PRO A 115 -12.59 -1.41 -14.36
CA PRO A 115 -12.53 -0.29 -15.29
C PRO A 115 -13.11 1.03 -14.75
N GLN A 116 -14.22 0.97 -14.02
CA GLN A 116 -14.94 2.15 -13.54
C GLN A 116 -14.45 2.71 -12.20
N ASP A 117 -13.48 2.07 -11.55
CA ASP A 117 -13.00 2.51 -10.24
C ASP A 117 -12.30 3.87 -10.33
N GLU A 118 -12.57 4.75 -9.37
CA GLU A 118 -11.96 6.08 -9.27
C GLU A 118 -10.75 6.03 -8.33
N PRO A 119 -9.50 6.09 -8.83
CA PRO A 119 -8.32 5.83 -7.99
C PRO A 119 -8.19 6.77 -6.79
N LEU A 120 -8.56 8.04 -6.95
CA LEU A 120 -8.55 9.01 -5.85
C LEU A 120 -9.57 8.67 -4.76
N VAL A 121 -10.77 8.25 -5.15
CA VAL A 121 -11.84 7.86 -4.21
C VAL A 121 -11.44 6.59 -3.46
N GLU A 122 -10.89 5.60 -4.17
CA GLU A 122 -10.41 4.37 -3.55
C GLU A 122 -9.26 4.63 -2.57
N HIS A 123 -8.32 5.50 -2.94
CA HIS A 123 -7.26 5.91 -2.02
C HIS A 123 -7.84 6.59 -0.76
N GLN A 124 -8.76 7.52 -0.90
CA GLN A 124 -9.40 8.21 0.23
C GLN A 124 -10.18 7.24 1.14
N SER A 125 -10.87 6.27 0.55
CA SER A 125 -11.61 5.23 1.28
C SER A 125 -10.66 4.34 2.10
N HIS A 126 -9.57 3.88 1.48
CA HIS A 126 -8.67 2.88 2.07
C HIS A 126 -7.51 3.45 2.89
N SER A 127 -7.21 4.75 2.76
CA SER A 127 -6.17 5.47 3.50
C SER A 127 -6.54 6.97 3.66
N PRO A 128 -7.62 7.29 4.41
CA PRO A 128 -8.15 8.66 4.51
C PRO A 128 -7.19 9.67 5.15
N GLN A 129 -6.15 9.19 5.84
CA GLN A 129 -5.14 10.01 6.51
C GLN A 129 -3.84 10.14 5.69
N CYS A 130 -3.82 9.70 4.42
CA CYS A 130 -2.66 9.85 3.57
C CYS A 130 -2.32 11.33 3.34
N ALA A 131 -1.20 11.80 3.89
CA ALA A 131 -0.81 13.22 3.80
C ALA A 131 -0.56 13.70 2.36
N PHE A 132 -0.25 12.79 1.43
CA PHE A 132 -0.16 13.13 0.00
C PHE A 132 -1.53 13.47 -0.59
N ILE A 133 -2.58 12.73 -0.25
CA ILE A 133 -3.96 12.98 -0.73
C ILE A 133 -4.58 14.21 -0.08
N LEU A 134 -4.22 14.49 1.18
CA LEU A 134 -4.68 15.67 1.90
C LEU A 134 -3.90 16.96 1.52
N LEU A 135 -2.90 16.86 0.64
CA LEU A 135 -2.07 17.98 0.26
C LEU A 135 -2.87 18.98 -0.58
N LYS A 136 -2.85 20.25 -0.17
CA LYS A 136 -3.59 21.35 -0.83
C LYS A 136 -2.79 22.08 -1.91
N LYS A 137 -1.48 21.86 -1.95
CA LYS A 137 -0.53 22.48 -2.88
C LYS A 137 0.05 21.41 -3.80
N LYS A 138 0.47 21.79 -5.00
CA LYS A 138 1.29 20.89 -5.80
C LYS A 138 2.65 20.71 -5.12
N ILE A 139 3.30 19.58 -5.38
CA ILE A 139 4.64 19.29 -4.83
C ILE A 139 5.65 20.36 -5.26
N GLU A 140 5.56 20.84 -6.51
CA GLU A 140 6.42 21.91 -7.07
C GLU A 140 6.26 23.27 -6.36
N ASP A 141 5.12 23.50 -5.71
CA ASP A 141 4.81 24.76 -5.02
C ASP A 141 5.11 24.72 -3.51
N LEU A 142 5.67 23.61 -3.01
CA LEU A 142 6.02 23.48 -1.60
C LEU A 142 7.32 24.22 -1.29
N THR A 143 7.35 24.91 -0.15
CA THR A 143 8.64 25.34 0.42
C THR A 143 9.46 24.13 0.87
N THR A 144 10.78 24.31 1.00
CA THR A 144 11.66 23.26 1.54
C THR A 144 11.19 22.73 2.89
N GLU A 145 10.72 23.60 3.77
CA GLU A 145 10.21 23.18 5.08
C GLU A 145 8.94 22.32 4.97
N GLU A 146 7.99 22.72 4.13
CA GLU A 146 6.76 21.96 3.87
C GLU A 146 7.07 20.59 3.26
N PHE A 147 7.99 20.55 2.30
CA PHE A 147 8.44 19.31 1.70
C PHE A 147 9.12 18.38 2.72
N LEU A 148 10.02 18.90 3.57
CA LEU A 148 10.68 18.10 4.60
C LEU A 148 9.69 17.56 5.64
N LYS A 149 8.66 18.32 5.99
CA LYS A 149 7.57 17.84 6.87
C LYS A 149 6.78 16.72 6.20
N LEU A 150 6.43 16.87 4.92
CA LEU A 150 5.72 15.84 4.16
C LEU A 150 6.58 14.56 4.05
N ASP A 151 7.86 14.70 3.71
CA ASP A 151 8.76 13.55 3.55
C ASP A 151 9.03 12.83 4.89
N LYS A 152 9.08 13.56 6.00
CA LYS A 152 9.12 12.97 7.35
C LYS A 152 7.90 12.05 7.59
N GLU A 153 6.70 12.44 7.16
CA GLU A 153 5.53 11.57 7.29
C GLU A 153 5.62 10.32 6.39
N ARG A 154 6.17 10.45 5.18
CA ARG A 154 6.47 9.28 4.33
C ARG A 154 7.46 8.32 5.01
N VAL A 155 8.53 8.86 5.61
CA VAL A 155 9.51 8.07 6.37
C VAL A 155 8.88 7.39 7.60
N LYS A 156 7.90 8.01 8.25
CA LYS A 156 7.15 7.31 9.31
C LYS A 156 6.32 6.16 8.75
N ASN A 157 5.65 6.36 7.61
CA ASN A 157 4.80 5.34 7.00
C ASN A 157 5.61 4.10 6.57
N ILE A 158 6.77 4.31 5.95
CA ILE A 158 7.63 3.21 5.52
C ILE A 158 8.18 2.41 6.71
N MET A 159 8.58 3.10 7.79
CA MET A 159 9.05 2.45 9.01
C MET A 159 7.93 1.64 9.68
N ARG A 160 6.71 2.21 9.77
CA ARG A 160 5.53 1.50 10.29
C ARG A 160 5.24 0.24 9.47
N LYS A 161 5.27 0.33 8.15
CA LYS A 161 5.03 -0.81 7.25
C LYS A 161 6.06 -1.92 7.48
N GLN A 162 7.35 -1.58 7.48
CA GLN A 162 8.43 -2.55 7.70
C GLN A 162 8.33 -3.23 9.07
N VAL A 163 8.04 -2.47 10.13
CA VAL A 163 7.86 -3.03 11.47
C VAL A 163 6.67 -3.98 11.50
N ALA A 164 5.53 -3.60 10.91
CA ALA A 164 4.35 -4.45 10.83
C ALA A 164 4.59 -5.74 10.01
N GLU A 165 5.36 -5.66 8.92
CA GLU A 165 5.78 -6.83 8.13
C GLU A 165 6.66 -7.77 8.95
N ARG A 166 7.67 -7.24 9.66
CA ARG A 166 8.55 -8.05 10.51
C ARG A 166 7.79 -8.75 11.63
N ILE A 167 6.85 -8.06 12.27
CA ILE A 167 5.99 -8.64 13.30
C ILE A 167 5.17 -9.79 12.70
N ARG A 168 4.50 -9.57 11.56
CA ARG A 168 3.71 -10.61 10.88
C ARG A 168 4.56 -11.83 10.51
N THR A 169 5.76 -11.63 9.99
CA THR A 169 6.68 -12.74 9.67
C THR A 169 7.03 -13.53 10.92
N PHE A 170 7.40 -12.84 12.01
CA PHE A 170 7.72 -13.51 13.27
C PHE A 170 6.53 -14.29 13.84
N GLU A 171 5.33 -13.72 13.83
CA GLU A 171 4.10 -14.38 14.28
C GLU A 171 3.79 -15.64 13.45
N GLN A 172 3.97 -15.56 12.12
CA GLN A 172 3.77 -16.71 11.23
C GLN A 172 4.81 -17.81 11.48
N GLU A 173 6.08 -17.45 11.63
CA GLU A 173 7.16 -18.40 11.96
C GLU A 173 6.90 -19.07 13.32
N ALA A 174 6.47 -18.30 14.32
CA ALA A 174 6.12 -18.83 15.64
C ALA A 174 4.92 -19.78 15.58
N LYS A 175 3.91 -19.48 14.74
CA LYS A 175 2.76 -20.38 14.52
C LYS A 175 3.19 -21.69 13.88
N VAL A 176 4.03 -21.64 12.84
CA VAL A 176 4.57 -22.84 12.17
C VAL A 176 5.39 -23.68 13.16
N ALA A 177 6.28 -23.05 13.93
CA ALA A 177 7.07 -23.74 14.94
C ALA A 177 6.20 -24.44 16.00
N ARG A 178 5.12 -23.78 16.45
CA ARG A 178 4.16 -24.38 17.37
C ARG A 178 3.47 -25.62 16.78
N CYS A 179 2.98 -25.55 15.54
CA CYS A 179 2.35 -26.69 14.88
C CYS A 179 3.32 -27.89 14.77
N ILE A 180 4.59 -27.62 14.45
CA ILE A 180 5.62 -28.69 14.40
C ILE A 180 5.80 -29.35 15.77
N ILE A 181 5.85 -28.58 16.85
CA ILE A 181 6.00 -29.13 18.21
C ILE A 181 4.78 -29.99 18.58
N GLU A 182 3.57 -29.52 18.29
CA GLU A 182 2.33 -30.26 18.56
C GLU A 182 2.27 -31.59 17.77
N ASP A 183 2.69 -31.58 16.50
CA ASP A 183 2.75 -32.78 15.66
C ASP A 183 3.74 -33.82 16.18
N LEU A 184 4.85 -33.39 16.79
CA LEU A 184 5.84 -34.30 17.38
C LEU A 184 5.30 -34.94 18.65
N VAL A 185 4.67 -34.15 19.52
CA VAL A 185 4.10 -34.65 20.79
C VAL A 185 2.95 -35.65 20.54
N THR A 186 2.16 -35.45 19.49
CA THR A 186 0.99 -36.29 19.18
C THR A 186 1.33 -37.59 18.42
N LYS A 187 2.50 -37.68 17.79
CA LYS A 187 2.95 -38.89 17.07
C LYS A 187 3.54 -39.97 17.99
N ASP A 188 3.88 -39.63 19.23
CA ASP A 188 4.49 -40.54 20.21
C ASP A 188 3.45 -41.23 21.14
N CYS A 189 2.17 -41.26 20.76
CA CYS A 189 1.08 -41.96 21.47
C CYS A 189 0.37 -42.97 20.58
#